data_AF-A0A7Y4H8I1-F1
#
_entry.id   AF-A0A7Y4H8I1-F1
#
_cell.length_a   1.000
_cell.length_b   1.000
_cell.length_c   1.000
_cell.angle_alpha   90.00
_cell.angle_beta   90.00
_cell.angle_gamma   90.00
#
_symmetry.space_group_name_H-M   'P 1'
#
loop_
_entity.id
_entity.type
_entity.pdbx_description
1 polymer ?
#
loop_
_entity_poly.entity_id
_entity_poly.type
_entity_poly.pdbx_seq_one_letter_code
_entity_poly.pdbx_strand_id
1 'polypeptide(L)'
;MLDGLRQFIADIVAPSADPDLSFDDTGYLLAATALLVHVVSLDGEPSAAEKRKLHSLIESRFKLDSGKADHLIAQATRAEGEAVDLYHFTSVIMRSVNEEGRLRIIEMMWELVYADGDVSEFEDNVVWRAADLLGISSRDRLELKHKVAEQRPSTSSASVPKAEDAAL
;
A
#
# COMPACT_ATOMS: atom_id res chain seq x y z
N MET A 1 -31.84 12.51 6.76
CA MET A 1 -31.52 11.30 7.57
C MET A 1 -30.15 10.71 7.26
N LEU A 2 -29.56 10.97 6.07
CA LEU A 2 -28.21 10.54 5.73
C LEU A 2 -27.11 11.50 6.25
N ASP A 3 -27.48 12.72 6.64
CA ASP A 3 -26.54 13.75 7.10
C ASP A 3 -25.95 13.42 8.47
N GLY A 4 -26.75 12.79 9.35
CA GLY A 4 -26.28 12.33 10.66
C GLY A 4 -25.24 11.21 10.56
N LEU A 5 -25.30 10.37 9.52
CA LEU A 5 -24.31 9.34 9.27
C LEU A 5 -23.00 9.93 8.73
N ARG A 6 -23.07 10.94 7.85
CA ARG A 6 -21.87 11.68 7.41
C ARG A 6 -21.19 12.41 8.55
N GLN A 7 -21.96 13.06 9.43
CA GLN A 7 -21.41 13.78 10.58
C GLN A 7 -20.80 12.81 11.61
N PHE A 8 -21.42 11.65 11.82
CA PHE A 8 -20.88 10.62 12.71
C PHE A 8 -19.57 10.02 12.19
N ILE A 9 -19.47 9.75 10.88
CA ILE A 9 -18.23 9.30 10.25
C ILE A 9 -17.17 10.40 10.27
N ALA A 10 -17.55 11.67 10.05
CA ALA A 10 -16.63 12.81 10.15
C ALA A 10 -16.05 12.98 11.56
N ASP A 11 -16.87 12.87 12.61
CA ASP A 11 -16.46 13.06 14.00
C ASP A 11 -15.59 11.91 14.53
N ILE A 12 -15.74 10.69 13.99
CA ILE A 12 -14.88 9.54 14.33
C ILE A 12 -13.54 9.61 13.58
N VAL A 13 -13.53 10.17 12.37
CA VAL A 13 -12.35 10.16 11.50
C VAL A 13 -11.38 11.30 11.81
N ALA A 14 -11.76 12.45 12.42
CA ALA A 14 -10.76 13.49 12.68
C ALA A 14 -11.04 14.44 13.88
N PRO A 15 -10.27 14.35 14.99
CA PRO A 15 -10.11 15.47 15.90
C PRO A 15 -9.07 16.50 15.42
N SER A 16 -8.37 16.26 14.31
CA SER A 16 -7.26 17.13 13.85
C SER A 16 -6.95 16.92 12.35
N ALA A 17 -7.90 17.20 11.46
CA ALA A 17 -7.60 17.27 10.03
C ALA A 17 -6.97 18.63 9.71
N ASP A 18 -5.85 18.59 8.98
CA ASP A 18 -5.22 19.76 8.38
C ASP A 18 -6.17 20.32 7.29
N PRO A 19 -6.57 21.60 7.35
CA PRO A 19 -7.60 22.16 6.45
C PRO A 19 -7.22 22.22 4.96
N ASP A 20 -6.00 21.81 4.60
CA ASP A 20 -5.50 21.83 3.20
C ASP A 20 -5.83 20.55 2.40
N LEU A 21 -6.42 19.52 3.01
CA LEU A 21 -6.93 18.33 2.32
C LEU A 21 -8.46 18.40 2.25
N SER A 22 -9.01 18.40 1.04
CA SER A 22 -10.47 18.33 0.88
C SER A 22 -11.00 17.02 1.50
N PHE A 23 -12.28 17.03 1.91
CA PHE A 23 -12.92 15.85 2.50
C PHE A 23 -12.88 14.62 1.55
N ASP A 24 -12.84 14.92 0.26
CA ASP A 24 -12.74 14.04 -0.90
C ASP A 24 -11.35 13.41 -0.98
N ASP A 25 -10.30 14.23 -0.85
CA ASP A 25 -8.90 13.80 -0.87
C ASP A 25 -8.58 12.94 0.35
N THR A 26 -9.11 13.30 1.52
CA THR A 26 -8.91 12.54 2.76
C THR A 26 -9.49 11.13 2.66
N GLY A 27 -10.66 10.96 2.05
CA GLY A 27 -11.29 9.66 1.85
C GLY A 27 -10.49 8.75 0.91
N TYR A 28 -9.91 9.32 -0.15
CA TYR A 28 -9.02 8.59 -1.06
C TYR A 28 -7.74 8.11 -0.38
N LEU A 29 -7.05 9.00 0.35
CA LEU A 29 -5.80 8.67 1.04
C LEU A 29 -6.01 7.56 2.06
N LEU A 30 -7.11 7.61 2.81
CA LEU A 30 -7.49 6.58 3.76
C LEU A 30 -7.76 5.24 3.06
N ALA A 31 -8.54 5.25 1.98
CA ALA A 31 -8.88 4.03 1.24
C ALA A 31 -7.66 3.38 0.58
N ALA A 32 -6.77 4.16 -0.02
CA ALA A 32 -5.54 3.66 -0.61
C ALA A 32 -4.59 3.09 0.46
N THR A 33 -4.46 3.76 1.60
CA THR A 33 -3.63 3.28 2.71
C THR A 33 -4.22 2.01 3.33
N ALA A 34 -5.54 1.93 3.50
CA ALA A 34 -6.21 0.74 4.03
C ALA A 34 -6.04 -0.47 3.11
N LEU A 35 -6.07 -0.27 1.79
CA LEU A 35 -5.79 -1.31 0.81
C LEU A 35 -4.35 -1.84 0.93
N LEU A 36 -3.38 -0.95 1.18
CA LEU A 36 -1.98 -1.32 1.40
C LEU A 36 -1.77 -2.04 2.74
N VAL A 37 -2.47 -1.62 3.80
CA VAL A 37 -2.45 -2.33 5.09
C VAL A 37 -3.05 -3.73 4.94
N HIS A 38 -4.16 -3.86 4.22
CA HIS A 38 -4.86 -5.13 4.03
C HIS A 38 -3.97 -6.19 3.38
N VAL A 39 -3.18 -5.83 2.35
CA VAL A 39 -2.36 -6.83 1.65
C VAL A 39 -1.27 -7.43 2.54
N VAL A 40 -0.59 -6.61 3.35
CA VAL A 40 0.52 -7.08 4.23
C VAL A 40 0.05 -7.66 5.57
N SER A 41 -1.23 -7.48 5.91
CA SER A 41 -1.79 -8.01 7.16
C SER A 41 -2.55 -9.32 6.96
N LEU A 42 -2.64 -9.81 5.71
CA LEU A 42 -3.54 -10.91 5.36
C LEU A 42 -3.09 -12.26 5.93
N ASP A 43 -1.79 -12.55 5.91
CA ASP A 43 -1.23 -13.83 6.39
C ASP A 43 -0.55 -13.73 7.76
N GLY A 44 -0.62 -12.57 8.41
CA GLY A 44 -0.13 -12.39 9.76
C GLY A 44 0.25 -10.96 10.09
N GLU A 45 1.19 -10.81 11.03
CA GLU A 45 1.73 -9.52 11.39
C GLU A 45 2.77 -9.08 10.33
N PRO A 46 2.64 -7.87 9.75
CA PRO A 46 3.57 -7.39 8.75
C PRO A 46 5.01 -7.33 9.29
N SER A 47 5.98 -7.71 8.46
CA SER A 47 7.40 -7.66 8.76
C SER A 47 7.88 -6.21 9.00
N ALA A 48 9.05 -6.08 9.64
CA ALA A 48 9.68 -4.76 9.80
C ALA A 48 10.12 -4.12 8.47
N ALA A 49 10.30 -4.91 7.41
CA ALA A 49 10.61 -4.40 6.08
C ALA A 49 9.36 -3.80 5.42
N GLU A 50 8.23 -4.51 5.48
CA GLU A 50 6.95 -4.04 4.95
C GLU A 50 6.44 -2.81 5.70
N LYS A 51 6.51 -2.79 7.04
CA LYS A 51 6.11 -1.61 7.84
C LYS A 51 6.87 -0.35 7.45
N ARG A 52 8.19 -0.47 7.28
CA ARG A 52 9.04 0.64 6.82
C ARG A 52 8.72 1.04 5.38
N LYS A 53 8.46 0.06 4.51
CA LYS A 53 8.13 0.32 3.11
C LYS A 53 6.76 1.00 2.97
N LEU A 54 5.75 0.54 3.71
CA LEU A 54 4.44 1.17 3.80
C LEU A 54 4.60 2.63 4.21
N HIS A 55 5.28 2.88 5.32
CA HIS A 55 5.50 4.24 5.83
C HIS A 55 6.19 5.14 4.79
N SER A 56 7.29 4.67 4.19
CA SER A 56 8.02 5.39 3.15
C SER A 56 7.17 5.66 1.89
N LEU A 57 6.32 4.71 1.49
CA LEU A 57 5.39 4.87 0.38
C LEU A 57 4.36 5.96 0.69
N ILE A 58 3.79 5.96 1.89
CA ILE A 58 2.81 6.97 2.31
C ILE A 58 3.43 8.37 2.36
N GLU A 59 4.59 8.54 3.00
CA GLU A 59 5.29 9.83 3.04
C GLU A 59 5.59 10.36 1.64
N SER A 60 6.21 9.53 0.79
CA SER A 60 6.70 9.97 -0.52
C SER A 60 5.57 10.18 -1.54
N ARG A 61 4.60 9.26 -1.62
CA ARG A 61 3.54 9.31 -2.63
C ARG A 61 2.46 10.32 -2.28
N PHE A 62 2.17 10.52 -0.98
CA PHE A 62 1.16 11.47 -0.52
C PHE A 62 1.75 12.79 -0.01
N LYS A 63 3.09 12.93 -0.04
CA LYS A 63 3.82 14.14 0.38
C LYS A 63 3.47 14.53 1.83
N LEU A 64 3.44 13.53 2.71
CA LEU A 64 3.15 13.69 4.12
C LEU A 64 4.44 13.67 4.93
N ASP A 65 4.47 14.40 6.04
CA ASP A 65 5.49 14.20 7.07
C ASP A 65 5.24 12.89 7.85
N SER A 66 6.28 12.45 8.55
CA SER A 66 6.28 11.19 9.32
C SER A 66 5.11 11.08 10.31
N GLY A 67 4.77 12.17 11.01
CA GLY A 67 3.67 12.15 11.98
C GLY A 67 2.30 12.04 11.32
N LYS A 68 2.10 12.72 10.18
CA LYS A 68 0.87 12.58 9.37
C LYS A 68 0.76 11.19 8.74
N ALA A 69 1.87 10.62 8.28
CA ALA A 69 1.90 9.26 7.75
C ALA A 69 1.53 8.24 8.84
N ASP A 70 2.08 8.37 10.05
CA ASP A 70 1.72 7.53 11.19
C ASP A 70 0.23 7.62 11.51
N HIS A 71 -0.32 8.84 11.52
CA HIS A 71 -1.73 9.05 11.80
C HIS A 71 -2.63 8.40 10.75
N LEU A 72 -2.30 8.58 9.47
CA LEU A 72 -3.04 8.00 8.35
C LEU A 72 -2.97 6.47 8.37
N ILE A 73 -1.80 5.89 8.63
CA ILE A 73 -1.63 4.44 8.75
C ILE A 73 -2.47 3.91 9.92
N ALA A 74 -2.44 4.57 11.08
CA ALA A 74 -3.25 4.15 12.22
C ALA A 74 -4.77 4.22 11.95
N GLN A 75 -5.23 5.25 11.24
CA GLN A 75 -6.62 5.35 10.79
C GLN A 75 -6.97 4.24 9.79
N ALA A 76 -6.09 3.99 8.82
CA ALA A 76 -6.26 2.97 7.80
C ALA A 76 -6.31 1.55 8.38
N THR A 77 -5.46 1.23 9.36
CA THR A 77 -5.50 -0.06 10.07
C THR A 77 -6.82 -0.27 10.82
N ARG A 78 -7.38 0.79 11.43
CA ARG A 78 -8.71 0.69 12.06
C ARG A 78 -9.80 0.49 11.01
N ALA A 79 -9.77 1.27 9.93
CA ALA A 79 -10.73 1.17 8.85
C ALA A 79 -10.70 -0.20 8.16
N GLU A 80 -9.51 -0.79 8.00
CA GLU A 80 -9.33 -2.14 7.47
C GLU A 80 -9.97 -3.20 8.38
N GLY A 81 -9.72 -3.14 9.69
CA GLY A 81 -10.34 -4.07 10.65
C GLY A 81 -11.86 -3.93 10.81
N GLU A 82 -12.42 -2.77 10.44
CA GLU A 82 -13.87 -2.51 10.43
C GLU A 82 -14.53 -2.83 9.07
N ALA A 83 -13.74 -2.92 8.00
CA ALA A 83 -14.25 -3.10 6.65
C ALA A 83 -14.76 -4.52 6.41
N VAL A 84 -15.85 -4.62 5.66
CA VAL A 84 -16.45 -5.90 5.28
C VAL A 84 -15.66 -6.57 4.16
N ASP A 85 -15.08 -5.80 3.23
CA ASP A 85 -14.29 -6.29 2.09
C ASP A 85 -13.45 -5.20 1.38
N LEU A 86 -12.64 -5.64 0.41
CA LEU A 86 -11.87 -4.79 -0.51
C LEU A 86 -12.72 -3.82 -1.34
N TYR A 87 -13.98 -4.17 -1.62
CA TYR A 87 -14.85 -3.40 -2.52
C TYR A 87 -15.13 -2.00 -1.99
N HIS A 88 -15.21 -1.85 -0.67
CA HIS A 88 -15.39 -0.54 -0.05
C HIS A 88 -14.25 0.43 -0.43
N PHE A 89 -13.00 0.01 -0.27
CA PHE A 89 -11.83 0.84 -0.57
C PHE A 89 -11.68 1.10 -2.06
N THR A 90 -11.79 0.07 -2.89
CA THR A 90 -11.63 0.21 -4.34
C THR A 90 -12.73 1.08 -4.96
N SER A 91 -13.95 1.05 -4.41
CA SER A 91 -15.04 1.91 -4.85
C SER A 91 -14.77 3.39 -4.56
N VAL A 92 -14.16 3.72 -3.42
CA VAL A 92 -13.74 5.10 -3.11
C VAL A 92 -12.66 5.53 -4.10
N ILE A 93 -11.61 4.72 -4.26
CA ILE A 93 -10.50 4.98 -5.17
C ILE A 93 -11.00 5.20 -6.61
N MET A 94 -11.89 4.33 -7.11
CA MET A 94 -12.47 4.40 -8.46
C MET A 94 -13.16 5.74 -8.75
N ARG A 95 -13.75 6.39 -7.74
CA ARG A 95 -14.41 7.69 -7.90
C ARG A 95 -13.46 8.87 -7.76
N SER A 96 -12.32 8.68 -7.10
CA SER A 96 -11.39 9.75 -6.74
C SER A 96 -10.25 9.93 -7.73
N VAL A 97 -9.83 8.88 -8.44
CA VAL A 97 -8.67 8.95 -9.35
C VAL A 97 -8.92 8.37 -10.73
N ASN A 98 -8.19 8.91 -11.72
CA ASN A 98 -8.13 8.37 -13.07
C ASN A 98 -7.34 7.04 -13.10
N GLU A 99 -7.29 6.42 -14.27
CA GLU A 99 -6.61 5.13 -14.48
C GLU A 99 -5.13 5.15 -14.09
N GLU A 100 -4.42 6.23 -14.38
CA GLU A 100 -3.03 6.40 -13.99
C GLU A 100 -2.86 6.38 -12.45
N GLY A 101 -3.78 7.03 -11.72
CA GLY A 101 -3.81 6.95 -10.26
C GLY A 101 -4.06 5.54 -9.75
N ARG A 102 -4.95 4.79 -10.40
CA ARG A 102 -5.22 3.38 -10.04
C ARG A 102 -4.02 2.48 -10.31
N LEU A 103 -3.34 2.67 -11.45
CA LEU A 103 -2.09 1.95 -11.77
C LEU A 103 -1.01 2.20 -10.72
N ARG A 104 -0.87 3.45 -10.24
CA ARG A 104 0.08 3.78 -9.18
C ARG A 104 -0.23 3.08 -7.86
N ILE A 105 -1.50 2.86 -7.53
CA ILE A 105 -1.87 2.12 -6.31
C ILE A 105 -1.47 0.65 -6.43
N ILE A 106 -1.71 0.03 -7.59
CA ILE A 106 -1.25 -1.36 -7.85
C ILE A 106 0.27 -1.45 -7.84
N GLU A 107 0.99 -0.46 -8.38
CA GLU A 107 2.45 -0.38 -8.27
C GLU A 107 2.89 -0.31 -6.80
N MET A 108 2.26 0.53 -5.98
CA MET A 108 2.56 0.63 -4.54
C MET A 108 2.29 -0.69 -3.81
N MET A 109 1.23 -1.42 -4.16
CA MET A 109 0.95 -2.73 -3.58
C MET A 109 2.08 -3.72 -3.91
N TRP A 110 2.54 -3.77 -5.17
CA TRP A 110 3.69 -4.60 -5.55
C TRP A 110 4.97 -4.19 -4.83
N GLU A 111 5.25 -2.90 -4.76
CA GLU A 111 6.42 -2.37 -4.05
C GLU A 111 6.42 -2.77 -2.57
N LEU A 112 5.23 -2.88 -1.97
CA LEU A 112 5.05 -3.22 -0.57
C LEU A 112 5.21 -4.72 -0.31
N VAL A 113 4.51 -5.59 -1.05
CA VAL A 113 4.64 -7.06 -0.87
C VAL A 113 6.02 -7.57 -1.27
N TYR A 114 6.75 -6.82 -2.09
CA TYR A 114 8.13 -7.16 -2.43
C TYR A 114 9.17 -6.63 -1.43
N ALA A 115 8.76 -5.99 -0.33
CA ALA A 115 9.67 -5.28 0.58
C ALA A 115 10.66 -6.19 1.32
N ASP A 116 10.26 -7.41 1.68
CA ASP A 116 11.10 -8.36 2.42
C ASP A 116 11.77 -9.42 1.52
N GLY A 117 11.32 -9.55 0.27
CA GLY A 117 11.93 -10.38 -0.77
C GLY A 117 11.09 -11.58 -1.20
N ASP A 118 10.07 -11.95 -0.44
CA ASP A 118 9.18 -13.07 -0.71
C ASP A 118 7.74 -12.56 -0.84
N VAL A 119 6.98 -13.11 -1.79
CA VAL A 119 5.55 -12.78 -1.95
C VAL A 119 4.77 -14.05 -1.73
N SER A 120 3.85 -14.01 -0.77
CA SER A 120 2.97 -15.15 -0.48
C SER A 120 1.86 -15.26 -1.54
N GLU A 121 1.30 -16.45 -1.70
CA GLU A 121 0.16 -16.65 -2.59
C GLU A 121 -1.05 -15.82 -2.17
N PHE A 122 -1.19 -15.52 -0.87
CA PHE A 122 -2.27 -14.70 -0.33
C PHE A 122 -2.13 -13.24 -0.75
N GLU A 123 -0.92 -12.69 -0.62
CA GLU A 123 -0.61 -11.33 -1.05
C GLU A 123 -0.80 -11.16 -2.57
N ASP A 124 -0.25 -12.08 -3.37
CA ASP A 124 -0.40 -12.06 -4.83
C ASP A 124 -1.88 -12.04 -5.23
N ASN A 125 -2.69 -12.90 -4.60
CA ASN A 125 -4.13 -12.96 -4.83
C ASN A 125 -4.86 -11.67 -4.44
N VAL A 126 -4.46 -10.99 -3.37
CA VAL A 126 -5.03 -9.68 -2.98
C VAL A 126 -4.68 -8.61 -4.01
N VAL A 127 -3.42 -8.52 -4.44
CA VAL A 127 -3.02 -7.56 -5.48
C VAL A 127 -3.80 -7.83 -6.77
N TRP A 128 -3.99 -9.11 -7.13
CA TRP A 128 -4.80 -9.52 -8.27
C TRP A 128 -6.25 -9.04 -8.16
N ARG A 129 -6.88 -9.28 -7.01
CA ARG A 129 -8.28 -8.92 -6.77
C ARG A 129 -8.48 -7.41 -6.69
N ALA A 130 -7.55 -6.69 -6.08
CA ALA A 130 -7.56 -5.23 -6.05
C ALA A 130 -7.43 -4.63 -7.45
N ALA A 131 -6.52 -5.16 -8.29
CA ALA A 131 -6.35 -4.70 -9.66
C ALA A 131 -7.62 -4.90 -10.51
N ASP A 132 -8.29 -6.04 -10.37
CA ASP A 132 -9.56 -6.33 -11.06
C ASP A 132 -10.65 -5.33 -10.63
N LEU A 133 -10.80 -5.11 -9.33
CA LEU A 133 -11.76 -4.15 -8.77
C LEU A 133 -11.45 -2.69 -9.16
N LEU A 134 -10.19 -2.36 -9.39
CA LEU A 134 -9.74 -1.05 -9.89
C LEU A 134 -9.74 -0.96 -11.42
N GLY A 135 -10.24 -1.98 -12.12
CA GLY A 135 -10.34 -1.99 -13.58
C GLY A 135 -8.99 -1.90 -14.28
N ILE A 136 -7.93 -2.46 -13.68
CA ILE A 136 -6.60 -2.55 -14.27
C ILE A 136 -6.49 -3.83 -15.10
N SER A 137 -6.00 -3.71 -16.32
CA SER A 137 -5.90 -4.87 -17.22
C SER A 137 -4.90 -5.91 -16.69
N SER A 138 -5.14 -7.18 -17.02
CA SER A 138 -4.20 -8.25 -16.66
C SER A 138 -2.79 -8.03 -17.22
N ARG A 139 -2.69 -7.38 -18.38
CA ARG A 139 -1.42 -7.03 -18.99
C ARG A 139 -0.67 -6.00 -18.13
N ASP A 140 -1.32 -4.89 -17.79
CA ASP A 140 -0.68 -3.82 -17.04
C ASP A 140 -0.29 -4.28 -15.63
N ARG A 141 -1.11 -5.12 -14.99
CA ARG A 141 -0.76 -5.73 -13.70
C ARG A 141 0.52 -6.57 -13.81
N LEU A 142 0.65 -7.40 -14.85
CA LEU A 142 1.86 -8.22 -15.06
C LEU A 142 3.07 -7.34 -15.35
N GLU A 143 2.94 -6.33 -16.20
CA GLU A 143 4.01 -5.38 -16.50
C GLU A 143 4.49 -4.65 -15.22
N LEU A 144 3.57 -4.23 -14.35
CA LEU A 144 3.92 -3.63 -13.05
C LEU A 144 4.66 -4.62 -12.14
N LYS A 145 4.17 -5.87 -12.03
CA LYS A 145 4.83 -6.90 -11.23
C LYS A 145 6.27 -7.12 -11.68
N HIS A 146 6.50 -7.26 -12.98
CA HIS A 146 7.84 -7.42 -13.56
C HIS A 146 8.71 -6.18 -13.28
N LYS A 147 8.18 -4.99 -13.56
CA LYS A 147 8.89 -3.72 -13.32
C LYS A 147 9.38 -3.58 -11.88
N VAL A 148 8.52 -3.87 -10.90
CA VAL A 148 8.88 -3.75 -9.48
C VAL A 148 9.85 -4.86 -9.06
N ALA A 149 9.65 -6.09 -9.55
CA ALA A 149 10.56 -7.20 -9.27
C ALA A 149 11.99 -6.94 -9.80
N GLU A 150 12.14 -6.26 -10.93
CA GLU A 150 13.44 -5.86 -11.50
C GLU A 150 14.12 -4.72 -10.73
N GLN A 151 13.34 -3.86 -10.05
CA GLN A 151 13.86 -2.75 -9.25
C GLN A 151 14.40 -3.17 -7.88
N ARG A 152 14.31 -4.47 -7.55
CA ARG A 152 14.94 -5.03 -6.35
C ARG A 152 16.44 -4.74 -6.40
N PRO A 153 17.04 -4.09 -5.38
CA PRO A 153 18.48 -4.08 -5.27
C PRO A 153 18.92 -5.54 -5.17
N SER A 154 19.64 -6.02 -6.18
CA SER A 154 20.32 -7.31 -6.09
C SER A 154 21.25 -7.21 -4.88
N THR A 155 20.91 -7.89 -3.79
CA THR A 155 21.90 -8.29 -2.80
C THR A 155 22.85 -9.23 -3.52
N SER A 156 23.82 -8.65 -4.22
CA SER A 156 24.88 -9.34 -4.92
C SER A 156 25.53 -10.30 -3.94
N SER A 157 25.42 -11.59 -4.26
CA SER A 157 26.28 -12.66 -3.79
C SER A 157 27.70 -12.14 -3.57
N ALA A 158 28.06 -11.89 -2.31
CA ALA A 158 29.45 -11.76 -1.92
C ALA A 158 30.09 -13.14 -2.01
N SER A 159 30.48 -13.51 -3.23
CA SER A 159 31.37 -14.63 -3.51
C SER A 159 32.70 -14.32 -2.84
N VAL A 160 32.93 -14.89 -1.65
CA VAL A 160 34.23 -14.88 -0.98
C VAL A 160 35.24 -15.53 -1.93
N PRO A 161 36.30 -14.84 -2.38
CA PRO A 161 37.34 -15.51 -3.13
C PRO A 161 38.04 -16.49 -2.18
N LYS A 162 37.99 -17.76 -2.56
CA LYS A 162 38.76 -18.84 -1.95
C LYS A 162 40.25 -18.47 -2.09
N ALA A 163 40.91 -18.19 -0.97
CA ALA A 163 42.35 -18.01 -0.93
C ALA A 163 43.02 -19.35 -1.23
N GLU A 164 43.40 -19.55 -2.49
CA GLU A 164 44.38 -20.56 -2.89
C GLU A 164 45.79 -20.00 -2.71
N ASP A 165 46.63 -20.82 -2.07
CA ASP A 165 48.06 -20.98 -2.27
C ASP A 165 48.93 -19.72 -2.45
N ALA A 166 49.57 -19.31 -1.35
CA ALA A 166 50.93 -18.75 -1.40
C ALA A 166 51.57 -18.79 0.00
N ALA A 167 52.17 -19.93 0.36
CA ALA A 167 53.23 -19.97 1.36
C ALA A 167 54.29 -20.98 0.91
N LEU A 168 55.31 -20.44 0.25
CA LEU A 168 56.68 -20.95 0.27
C LEU A 168 57.34 -20.53 1.57
#